data_AF-A0AAC8YI14-F1
#
_entry.id   AF-A0AAC8YI14-F1
#
_cell.length_a   1.000
_cell.length_b   1.000
_cell.length_c   1.000
_cell.angle_alpha   90.00
_cell.angle_beta   90.00
_cell.angle_gamma   90.00
#
_symmetry.space_group_name_H-M   'P 1'
#
loop_
_entity.id
_entity.type
_entity.pdbx_description
1 polymer ?
#
loop_
_entity_poly.entity_id
_entity_poly.type
_entity_poly.pdbx_seq_one_letter_code
_entity_poly.pdbx_strand_id
1 'polypeptide(L)' 'MMDTIWIRVAETGKTVEVGRSAGNGMIFSGHAVQVAAPDEDGPDDPGPDDYQMHDDQGQEDGE' A
#
# COMPACT_ATOMS: atom_id res chain seq x y z
N MET A 1 23.10 -4.98 -0.15
CA MET A 1 21.63 -5.11 -0.09
C MET A 1 21.27 -6.53 -0.45
N MET A 2 20.45 -7.21 0.35
CA MET A 2 19.86 -8.48 -0.09
C MET A 2 18.90 -8.17 -1.25
N ASP A 3 18.90 -9.02 -2.27
CA ASP A 3 18.03 -8.89 -3.44
C ASP A 3 16.69 -9.59 -3.13
N THR A 4 15.67 -8.79 -2.84
CA THR A 4 14.33 -9.27 -2.47
C THR A 4 13.29 -8.96 -3.55
N ILE A 5 12.19 -9.71 -3.51
CA ILE A 5 10.99 -9.46 -4.30
C ILE A 5 9.75 -9.64 -3.42
N TRP A 6 8.68 -8.96 -3.80
CA TRP A 6 7.37 -9.15 -3.21
C TRP A 6 6.57 -10.18 -4.00
N ILE A 7 6.01 -11.14 -3.28
CA ILE A 7 5.16 -12.18 -3.86
C ILE A 7 3.84 -12.27 -3.10
N ARG A 8 2.79 -12.68 -3.80
CA ARG A 8 1.52 -13.11 -3.21
C ARG A 8 1.44 -14.62 -3.25
N VAL A 9 1.28 -15.26 -2.10
CA VAL A 9 1.14 -16.72 -1.98
C VAL A 9 -0.26 -17.14 -2.45
N ALA A 10 -0.35 -18.05 -3.41
CA ALA A 10 -1.62 -18.43 -4.02
C ALA A 10 -2.57 -19.11 -3.01
N GLU A 11 -2.03 -19.90 -2.09
CA GLU A 11 -2.81 -20.64 -1.09
C GLU A 11 -3.45 -19.73 -0.04
N THR A 12 -2.73 -18.70 0.41
CA THR A 12 -3.16 -17.85 1.55
C THR A 12 -3.60 -16.45 1.12
N GLY A 13 -3.29 -16.05 -0.11
CA GLY A 13 -3.51 -14.68 -0.61
C GLY A 13 -2.60 -13.62 0.03
N LYS A 14 -1.67 -14.00 0.92
CA LYS A 14 -0.81 -13.06 1.65
C LYS A 14 0.34 -12.58 0.78
N THR A 15 0.62 -11.28 0.88
CA THR A 15 1.81 -10.65 0.29
C THR A 15 2.96 -10.68 1.29
N VAL A 16 4.12 -11.16 0.85
CA VAL A 16 5.33 -11.27 1.69
C VAL A 16 6.57 -10.88 0.89
N GLU A 17 7.57 -10.33 1.58
CA GLU A 17 8.90 -10.10 1.02
C GLU A 17 9.75 -11.37 1.18
N VAL A 18 10.38 -11.81 0.10
CA VAL A 18 11.27 -12.97 0.09
C VAL A 18 12.51 -12.69 -0.74
N GLY A 19 13.59 -13.45 -0.51
CA GLY A 19 14.76 -13.39 -1.38
C GLY A 19 14.41 -13.80 -2.82
N ARG A 20 14.98 -13.10 -3.82
CA ARG A 20 14.65 -13.29 -5.25
C ARG A 20 14.75 -14.75 -5.69
N SER A 21 15.79 -15.47 -5.26
CA SER A 21 15.98 -16.89 -5.61
C SER A 21 14.84 -17.79 -5.11
N ALA A 22 14.40 -17.59 -3.87
CA ALA A 22 13.30 -18.37 -3.29
C ALA A 22 11.95 -17.98 -3.90
N GLY A 23 11.73 -16.68 -4.11
CA GLY A 23 10.55 -16.15 -4.78
C GLY A 23 10.37 -16.71 -6.19
N ASN A 24 11.43 -16.71 -7.00
CA ASN A 24 11.42 -17.27 -8.34
C ASN A 24 11.10 -18.78 -8.35
N GLY A 25 11.61 -19.54 -7.37
CA GLY A 25 11.25 -20.94 -7.20
C GLY A 25 9.75 -21.14 -6.98
N MET A 26 9.14 -20.35 -6.10
CA MET A 26 7.69 -20.43 -5.82
C MET A 26 6.83 -20.00 -7.01
N ILE A 27 7.26 -18.98 -7.75
CA ILE A 27 6.57 -18.53 -8.97
C ILE A 27 6.63 -19.61 -10.05
N PHE A 28 7.81 -20.19 -10.28
CA PHE A 28 7.99 -21.23 -11.28
C PHE A 28 7.17 -22.49 -10.98
N SER A 29 7.04 -22.85 -9.70
CA SER A 29 6.20 -23.97 -9.26
C SER A 29 4.69 -23.64 -9.22
N GLY A 30 4.30 -22.39 -9.48
CA GLY A 30 2.89 -21.96 -9.49
C GLY A 30 2.26 -21.74 -8.11
N HIS A 31 3.07 -21.68 -7.04
CA HIS A 31 2.58 -21.45 -5.67
C HIS A 31 2.49 -19.96 -5.29
N ALA A 32 3.09 -19.07 -6.08
CA ALA A 32 3.08 -17.64 -5.83
C ALA A 32 3.06 -16.83 -7.12
N VAL A 33 2.69 -15.56 -7.02
CA VAL A 33 2.73 -14.59 -8.12
C VAL A 33 3.56 -13.39 -7.68
N GLN A 34 4.46 -12.91 -8.52
CA GLN A 34 5.20 -11.67 -8.24
C GLN A 34 4.24 -10.48 -8.23
N VAL A 35 4.37 -9.62 -7.21
CA VAL A 35 3.57 -8.41 -7.06
C VAL A 35 4.49 -7.20 -6.82
N ALA A 36 3.95 -6.00 -6.98
CA ALA A 36 4.63 -4.79 -6.52
C ALA A 36 4.79 -4.82 -5.00
N ALA A 37 5.76 -4.06 -4.48
CA ALA A 37 5.83 -3.80 -3.04
C ALA A 37 4.47 -3.23 -2.59
N PRO A 38 3.89 -3.72 -1.50
CA PRO A 38 2.76 -3.03 -0.90
C PRO A 38 3.23 -1.62 -0.55
N ASP A 39 2.36 -0.63 -0.78
CA ASP A 39 2.59 0.71 -0.25
C ASP A 39 2.91 0.59 1.25
N GLU A 40 3.96 1.28 1.72
CA GLU A 40 4.39 1.27 3.14
C GLU A 40 3.35 1.88 4.09
N ASP A 41 2.16 2.22 3.59
CA ASP A 41 0.97 2.57 4.35
C ASP A 41 0.33 1.32 4.99
N GLY A 42 0.95 0.89 6.09
CA GLY A 42 0.21 0.23 7.16
C GLY A 42 -0.91 1.15 7.70
N PRO A 43 -1.89 0.61 8.42
CA PRO A 43 -3.12 1.31 8.83
C PRO A 43 -2.87 2.40 9.90
N ASP A 44 -2.28 3.52 9.50
CA ASP A 44 -2.12 4.75 10.28
C ASP A 44 -2.42 6.00 9.43
N ASP A 45 -3.21 5.84 8.36
CA ASP A 45 -3.97 6.95 7.78
C ASP A 45 -5.34 6.96 8.47
N PRO A 46 -5.58 7.78 9.52
CA PRO A 46 -6.89 8.36 9.69
C PRO A 46 -7.14 9.20 8.44
N GLY A 47 -7.62 8.54 7.38
CA GLY A 47 -8.18 9.19 6.22
C GLY A 47 -9.21 10.24 6.67
N PRO A 48 -9.34 11.30 5.90
CA PRO A 48 -9.63 12.64 6.37
C PRO A 48 -11.00 12.71 7.04
N ASP A 49 -11.02 12.87 8.36
CA ASP A 49 -12.23 13.24 9.10
C ASP A 49 -12.54 14.72 8.79
N ASP A 50 -13.15 14.93 7.62
CA ASP A 50 -14.51 15.47 7.45
C ASP A 50 -15.01 16.51 8.47
N TYR A 51 -14.18 17.47 8.87
CA TYR A 51 -14.68 18.77 9.32
C TYR A 51 -14.43 19.82 8.25
N GLN A 52 -15.19 19.69 7.16
CA GLN A 52 -15.70 20.85 6.44
C GLN A 52 -16.49 21.71 7.43
N MET A 53 -15.83 22.66 8.10
CA MET A 53 -16.50 23.90 8.46
C MET A 53 -16.29 24.87 7.30
N HIS A 54 -17.24 24.81 6.37
CA HIS A 54 -17.72 26.00 5.67
C HIS A 54 -18.02 27.10 6.72
N ASP A 55 -17.99 28.36 6.29
CA ASP A 55 -18.01 29.61 7.06
C ASP A 55 -16.60 30.03 7.50
N ASP A 56 -15.92 30.90 6.76
CA ASP A 56 -16.24 32.33 6.78
C ASP A 56 -15.76 33.02 5.48
N GLN A 57 -16.69 33.27 4.55
CA GLN A 57 -16.54 34.27 3.48
C GLN A 57 -17.63 35.30 3.75
N GLY A 58 -17.33 36.28 4.60
CA GLY A 58 -18.39 37.13 5.17
C GLY A 58 -17.97 38.50 5.70
N GLN A 59 -16.89 39.12 5.23
CA GLN A 59 -16.65 40.58 5.33
C GLN A 59 -15.45 40.86 4.41
N GLU A 60 -15.47 41.78 3.45
CA GLU A 60 -15.55 43.22 3.68
C GLU A 60 -16.24 43.88 2.46
N ASP A 61 -17.48 44.32 2.66
CA ASP A 61 -18.10 45.41 1.88
C ASP A 61 -17.51 46.73 2.40
N GLY A 62 -17.32 47.68 1.47
CA GLY A 62 -16.41 48.82 1.65
C GLY A 62 -16.87 49.97 2.53
N GLU A 63 -15.90 50.84 2.82
CA GLU A 63 -16.06 52.26 3.12
C GLU A 63 -14.95 53.06 2.42
#